data_AF-A0AAV9QDJ7-F1
#
_entry.id   AF-A0AAV9QDJ7-F1
#
_cell.length_a   1.000
_cell.length_b   1.000
_cell.length_c   1.000
_cell.angle_alpha   90.00
_cell.angle_beta   90.00
_cell.angle_gamma   90.00
#
_symmetry.space_group_name_H-M   'P 1'
#
loop_
_entity.id
_entity.type
_entity.pdbx_description
1 polymer ?
#
loop_
_entity_poly.entity_id
_entity_poly.type
_entity_poly.pdbx_seq_one_letter_code
_entity_poly.pdbx_strand_id
1 'polypeptide(L)'
;MVTTTTTTTTDPGYFLSIPWCATLLSDPAYETVPSRIGRPTPDKRGEFFTRTLATSDTITACMYQTRQSQSASLSSSSSSPLQSQSSVVPSSAVVGGGNDTSESKSVSVRGTGTGKVEEVRCFLATRSGVNGFPGIAHGGFVAAVIDEVMGYLINANLTAARTEVGAAGGADHAAAAAKGQGQAASPAAVVPMTGTGESTAPMSSVMTAELTIKYRRPVPTGEVLLVRTWIDKMEGRKIVVRAAVEDQDGQVLSEGLALFIALRPGVGGPKVRRKMTGENGARL
;
A
#
# COMPACT_ATOMS: atom_id res chain seq x y z
N MET A 1 29.58 -15.48 -15.95
CA MET A 1 29.17 -14.24 -15.26
C MET A 1 27.78 -14.47 -14.72
N VAL A 2 27.61 -14.48 -13.40
CA VAL A 2 26.29 -14.63 -12.77
C VAL A 2 25.56 -13.31 -12.93
N THR A 3 24.51 -13.28 -13.75
CA THR A 3 23.61 -12.12 -13.88
C THR A 3 22.80 -12.05 -12.59
N THR A 4 23.30 -11.35 -11.58
CA THR A 4 22.51 -10.97 -10.42
C THR A 4 21.45 -9.97 -10.89
N THR A 5 20.27 -10.47 -11.24
CA THR A 5 19.04 -9.66 -11.27
C THR A 5 18.79 -9.15 -9.86
N THR A 6 19.45 -8.05 -9.53
CA THR A 6 19.29 -7.39 -8.24
C THR A 6 17.88 -6.82 -8.23
N THR A 7 17.01 -7.52 -7.53
CA THR A 7 15.58 -7.24 -7.43
C THR A 7 15.39 -6.07 -6.48
N THR A 8 14.33 -5.27 -6.66
CA THR A 8 13.93 -4.23 -5.70
C THR A 8 13.91 -4.81 -4.28
N THR A 9 14.66 -4.21 -3.36
CA THR A 9 14.67 -4.67 -1.96
C THR A 9 13.40 -4.24 -1.25
N THR A 10 12.85 -5.16 -0.46
CA THR A 10 11.75 -4.89 0.48
C THR A 10 12.20 -5.15 1.92
N ASP A 11 13.51 -5.31 2.13
CA ASP A 11 14.12 -5.57 3.43
C ASP A 11 14.06 -4.31 4.32
N PRO A 12 13.43 -4.39 5.50
CA PRO A 12 13.45 -3.30 6.48
C PRO A 12 14.87 -2.89 6.88
N GLY A 13 15.84 -3.80 6.88
CA GLY A 13 17.23 -3.52 7.25
C GLY A 13 17.86 -2.39 6.45
N TYR A 14 17.56 -2.30 5.15
CA TYR A 14 18.01 -1.18 4.30
C TYR A 14 17.52 0.17 4.84
N PHE A 15 16.23 0.30 5.14
CA PHE A 15 15.65 1.55 5.62
C PHE A 15 16.02 1.85 7.08
N LEU A 16 16.19 0.83 7.92
CA LEU A 16 16.66 0.99 9.30
C LEU A 16 18.10 1.51 9.37
N SER A 17 18.91 1.32 8.32
CA SER A 17 20.26 1.90 8.24
C SER A 17 20.26 3.42 7.99
N ILE A 18 19.11 3.99 7.61
CA ILE A 18 18.94 5.42 7.33
C ILE A 18 18.26 6.07 8.55
N PRO A 19 18.93 7.01 9.28
CA PRO A 19 18.45 7.47 10.59
C PRO A 19 17.02 8.04 10.63
N TRP A 20 16.66 8.87 9.65
CA TRP A 20 15.32 9.47 9.60
C TRP A 20 14.25 8.44 9.25
N CYS A 21 14.57 7.47 8.37
CA CYS A 21 13.69 6.35 8.08
C CYS A 21 13.50 5.50 9.34
N ALA A 22 14.59 5.13 10.03
CA ALA A 22 14.53 4.34 11.26
C ALA A 22 13.66 4.99 12.34
N THR A 23 13.71 6.33 12.43
CA THR A 23 12.86 7.10 13.35
C THR A 23 11.38 6.89 13.02
N LEU A 24 10.98 7.11 11.76
CA LEU A 24 9.60 6.89 11.33
C LEU A 24 9.16 5.42 11.41
N LEU A 25 10.09 4.49 11.17
CA LEU A 25 9.83 3.05 11.25
C LEU A 25 9.61 2.55 12.67
N SER A 26 10.11 3.29 13.66
CA SER A 26 9.90 2.98 15.07
C SER A 26 8.59 3.53 15.65
N ASP A 27 7.83 4.30 14.86
CA ASP A 27 6.56 4.88 15.28
C ASP A 27 5.53 3.78 15.58
N PRO A 28 5.10 3.60 16.85
CA PRO A 28 4.23 2.51 17.25
C PRO A 28 2.79 2.66 16.73
N ALA A 29 2.42 3.84 16.22
CA ALA A 29 1.14 4.03 15.55
C ALA A 29 1.09 3.37 14.16
N TYR A 30 2.25 2.97 13.62
CA TYR A 30 2.38 2.42 12.28
C TYR A 30 2.86 0.97 12.31
N GLU A 31 2.27 0.16 11.43
CA GLU A 31 2.67 -1.22 11.19
C GLU A 31 3.33 -1.34 9.82
N THR A 32 4.49 -2.00 9.77
CA THR A 32 5.14 -2.31 8.48
C THR A 32 4.38 -3.41 7.76
N VAL A 33 4.03 -3.16 6.50
CA VAL A 33 3.28 -4.08 5.67
C VAL A 33 4.07 -4.46 4.41
N PRO A 34 3.81 -5.64 3.82
CA PRO A 34 4.49 -6.05 2.60
C PRO A 34 4.28 -5.05 1.45
N SER A 35 5.37 -4.67 0.80
CA SER A 35 5.32 -3.92 -0.46
C SER A 35 4.82 -4.81 -1.59
N ARG A 36 4.01 -4.25 -2.50
CA ARG A 36 3.66 -4.90 -3.78
C ARG A 36 4.74 -4.74 -4.84
N ILE A 37 5.60 -3.72 -4.73
CA ILE A 37 6.64 -3.44 -5.72
C ILE A 37 7.64 -4.60 -5.75
N GLY A 38 7.99 -5.05 -6.95
CA GLY A 38 8.82 -6.24 -7.18
C GLY A 38 8.11 -7.59 -6.92
N ARG A 39 6.79 -7.61 -6.68
CA ARG A 39 6.02 -8.85 -6.44
C ARG A 39 4.89 -9.01 -7.48
N PRO A 40 5.17 -9.57 -8.67
CA PRO A 40 4.18 -9.77 -9.72
C PRO A 40 3.01 -10.66 -9.27
N THR A 41 1.80 -10.34 -9.72
CA THR A 41 0.60 -11.16 -9.49
C THR A 41 0.24 -11.98 -10.74
N PRO A 42 -0.41 -13.15 -10.60
CA PRO A 42 -0.78 -13.99 -11.76
C PRO A 42 -1.71 -13.30 -12.77
N ASP A 43 -2.54 -12.37 -12.29
CA ASP A 43 -3.47 -11.59 -13.11
C ASP A 43 -2.85 -10.33 -13.73
N LYS A 44 -1.52 -10.16 -13.58
CA LYS A 44 -0.71 -9.08 -14.14
C LYS A 44 -1.09 -7.67 -13.68
N ARG A 45 -1.92 -7.55 -12.64
CA ARG A 45 -2.27 -6.25 -12.08
C ARG A 45 -1.03 -5.62 -11.46
N GLY A 46 -0.83 -4.34 -11.77
CA GLY A 46 0.32 -3.60 -11.27
C GLY A 46 1.66 -4.00 -11.88
N GLU A 47 1.73 -4.77 -12.98
CA GLU A 47 3.01 -5.11 -13.66
C GLU A 47 3.87 -3.88 -13.98
N PHE A 48 3.24 -2.72 -14.18
CA PHE A 48 3.97 -1.46 -14.33
C PHE A 48 4.90 -1.17 -13.13
N PHE A 49 4.45 -1.39 -11.89
CA PHE A 49 5.28 -1.23 -10.69
C PHE A 49 6.00 -2.51 -10.27
N THR A 50 5.38 -3.67 -10.45
CA THR A 50 5.92 -4.94 -9.93
C THR A 50 6.97 -5.57 -10.84
N ARG A 51 7.06 -5.11 -12.10
CA ARG A 51 8.02 -5.58 -13.08
C ARG A 51 8.73 -4.44 -13.82
N THR A 52 7.99 -3.51 -14.43
CA THR A 52 8.59 -2.50 -15.33
C THR A 52 9.44 -1.49 -14.57
N LEU A 53 8.96 -1.00 -13.43
CA LEU A 53 9.67 -0.06 -12.57
C LEU A 53 10.40 -0.71 -11.39
N ALA A 54 10.34 -2.05 -11.26
CA ALA A 54 11.03 -2.79 -10.22
C ALA A 54 12.38 -3.33 -10.73
N THR A 55 13.31 -2.42 -11.02
CA THR A 55 14.64 -2.77 -11.57
C THR A 55 15.76 -2.18 -10.71
N SER A 56 16.99 -2.66 -10.94
CA SER A 56 18.19 -2.17 -10.27
C SER A 56 18.53 -0.70 -10.57
N ASP A 57 17.91 -0.09 -11.59
CA ASP A 57 18.15 1.31 -11.98
C ASP A 57 16.87 2.17 -11.93
N THR A 58 15.72 1.62 -11.50
CA THR A 58 14.48 2.39 -11.33
C THR A 58 14.10 2.44 -9.85
N ILE A 59 13.12 1.64 -9.40
CA ILE A 59 12.79 1.51 -7.97
C ILE A 59 13.67 0.41 -7.37
N THR A 60 14.62 0.82 -6.53
CA THR A 60 15.61 -0.09 -5.95
C THR A 60 15.26 -0.58 -4.55
N ALA A 61 14.49 0.20 -3.79
CA ALA A 61 13.95 -0.22 -2.52
C ALA A 61 12.53 0.34 -2.34
N CYS A 62 11.63 -0.45 -1.76
CA CYS A 62 10.31 0.04 -1.39
C CYS A 62 9.75 -0.69 -0.17
N MET A 63 9.21 0.07 0.78
CA MET A 63 8.53 -0.48 1.96
C MET A 63 7.33 0.38 2.32
N TYR A 64 6.31 -0.27 2.87
CA TYR A 64 5.07 0.38 3.26
C TYR A 64 4.87 0.29 4.78
N GLN A 65 4.29 1.33 5.36
CA GLN A 65 3.66 1.29 6.67
C GLN A 65 2.21 1.74 6.58
N THR A 66 1.37 1.22 7.46
CA THR A 66 -0.03 1.62 7.60
C THR A 66 -0.31 2.09 9.02
N ARG A 67 -1.13 3.12 9.17
CA ARG A 67 -1.75 3.48 10.46
C ARG A 67 -3.21 3.09 10.43
N GLN A 68 -3.64 2.32 11.43
CA GLN A 68 -5.04 1.93 11.59
C GLN A 68 -5.75 2.89 12.56
N SER A 69 -7.05 3.14 12.33
CA SER A 69 -7.91 3.76 13.34
C SER A 69 -7.92 2.87 14.57
N GLN A 70 -7.51 3.40 15.73
CA GLN A 70 -7.75 2.69 16.98
C GLN A 70 -9.26 2.62 17.19
N SER A 71 -9.85 1.43 17.13
CA SER A 71 -11.16 1.21 17.76
C SER A 71 -10.95 1.57 19.22
N ALA A 72 -11.64 2.60 19.71
CA ALA A 72 -11.52 3.05 21.08
C ALA A 72 -11.88 1.88 22.01
N SER A 73 -10.88 1.15 22.49
CA SER A 73 -11.04 0.34 23.67
C SER A 73 -11.24 1.33 24.80
N LEU A 74 -12.49 1.44 25.26
CA LEU A 74 -12.84 2.14 26.49
C LEU A 74 -12.15 1.42 27.66
N SER A 75 -10.86 1.67 27.88
CA SER A 75 -10.21 1.39 29.15
C SER A 75 -10.57 2.53 30.10
N SER A 76 -11.77 2.42 30.69
CA SER A 76 -12.11 3.13 31.92
C SER A 76 -11.20 2.61 33.03
N SER A 77 -10.02 3.20 33.16
CA SER A 77 -9.27 3.14 34.42
C SER A 77 -9.72 4.29 35.29
N SER A 78 -10.86 4.07 35.95
CA SER A 78 -11.19 4.78 37.17
C SER A 78 -10.21 4.33 38.26
N SER A 79 -9.22 5.16 38.58
CA SER A 79 -8.53 5.09 39.87
C SER A 79 -8.53 6.47 40.51
N SER A 80 -9.33 6.58 41.57
CA SER A 80 -9.47 7.73 42.43
C SER A 80 -8.16 8.13 43.12
N PRO A 81 -8.02 9.38 43.58
CA PRO A 81 -6.84 9.87 44.30
C PRO A 81 -6.99 9.70 45.82
N LEU A 82 -5.91 9.28 46.49
CA LEU A 82 -5.53 9.44 47.92
C LEU A 82 -4.38 8.42 48.17
N GLN A 83 -3.29 8.61 48.92
CA GLN A 83 -2.90 9.58 49.93
C GLN A 83 -1.39 9.36 50.25
N SER A 84 -0.64 10.44 50.45
CA SER A 84 0.33 10.67 51.55
C SER A 84 1.62 9.82 51.73
N GLN A 85 2.75 10.55 51.75
CA GLN A 85 3.86 10.57 52.74
C GLN A 85 5.29 10.19 52.28
N SER A 86 6.15 11.22 52.39
CA SER A 86 7.51 11.27 52.97
C SER A 86 8.71 10.53 52.34
N SER A 87 9.58 11.34 51.72
CA SER A 87 11.04 11.48 51.91
C SER A 87 11.90 10.28 52.33
N VAL A 88 12.95 9.97 51.54
CA VAL A 88 14.40 9.98 51.92
C VAL A 88 15.25 9.98 50.62
N VAL A 89 16.31 10.79 50.57
CA VAL A 89 17.49 10.70 49.67
C VAL A 89 18.75 10.73 50.57
N PRO A 90 19.98 10.48 50.07
CA PRO A 90 20.48 9.37 49.23
C PRO A 90 21.80 8.77 49.82
N SER A 91 22.34 7.65 49.30
CA SER A 91 23.81 7.45 49.28
C SER A 91 24.32 6.23 48.50
N SER A 92 25.33 6.55 47.67
CA SER A 92 26.60 5.85 47.44
C SER A 92 26.69 4.53 46.66
N ALA A 93 27.19 4.69 45.42
CA ALA A 93 28.38 4.05 44.82
C ALA A 93 28.58 2.52 44.95
N VAL A 94 28.69 1.84 43.79
CA VAL A 94 29.89 1.07 43.38
C VAL A 94 29.75 0.52 41.94
N VAL A 95 30.80 0.79 41.17
CA VAL A 95 31.44 0.09 40.04
C VAL A 95 30.80 -1.19 39.47
N GLY A 96 30.69 -1.26 38.13
CA GLY A 96 31.16 -2.41 37.37
C GLY A 96 30.22 -2.97 36.28
N GLY A 97 30.79 -3.18 35.09
CA GLY A 97 30.37 -4.27 34.20
C GLY A 97 29.55 -3.84 32.99
N GLY A 98 30.19 -3.84 31.82
CA GLY A 98 29.52 -3.64 30.54
C GLY A 98 28.51 -4.74 30.23
N ASN A 99 27.53 -4.37 29.42
CA ASN A 99 26.80 -5.30 28.57
C ASN A 99 26.45 -4.55 27.29
N ASP A 100 27.29 -4.77 26.27
CA ASP A 100 26.91 -4.61 24.88
C ASP A 100 25.77 -5.59 24.59
N THR A 101 24.54 -5.12 24.82
CA THR A 101 23.36 -5.80 24.31
C THR A 101 22.89 -4.94 23.16
N SER A 102 23.43 -5.23 21.97
CA SER A 102 22.81 -4.85 20.71
C SER A 102 21.43 -5.48 20.69
N GLU A 103 20.43 -4.77 21.23
CA GLU A 103 19.02 -5.02 20.97
C GLU A 103 18.83 -4.90 19.45
N SER A 104 18.88 -6.05 18.79
CA SER A 104 18.30 -6.23 17.48
C SER A 104 16.84 -5.80 17.59
N LYS A 105 16.54 -4.57 17.18
CA LYS A 105 15.16 -4.07 16.99
C LYS A 105 14.48 -4.98 15.98
N SER A 106 13.88 -6.06 16.46
CA SER A 106 13.06 -6.95 15.67
C SER A 106 11.80 -6.18 15.30
N VAL A 107 11.71 -5.75 14.04
CA VAL A 107 10.47 -5.25 13.47
C VAL A 107 9.45 -6.37 13.56
N SER A 108 8.48 -6.24 14.45
CA SER A 108 7.40 -7.21 14.54
C SER A 108 6.53 -7.05 13.30
N VAL A 109 6.66 -7.97 12.35
CA VAL A 109 5.65 -8.22 11.32
C VAL A 109 4.45 -8.82 12.07
N ARG A 110 3.56 -7.98 12.61
CA ARG A 110 2.31 -8.46 13.19
C ARG A 110 1.32 -8.71 12.05
N GLY A 111 0.39 -9.63 12.30
CA GLY A 111 -0.63 -10.00 11.34
C GLY A 111 -1.73 -8.94 11.29
N THR A 112 -2.19 -8.67 10.07
CA THR A 112 -3.36 -7.89 9.66
C THR A 112 -4.32 -7.52 10.79
N GLY A 113 -4.13 -6.34 11.40
CA GLY A 113 -5.19 -5.72 12.21
C GLY A 113 -6.44 -5.48 11.35
N THR A 114 -7.61 -5.72 11.94
CA THR A 114 -8.92 -5.60 11.27
C THR A 114 -9.42 -4.16 11.21
N GLY A 115 -8.58 -3.16 11.51
CA GLY A 115 -8.97 -1.76 11.55
C GLY A 115 -8.92 -1.07 10.19
N LYS A 116 -9.74 -0.01 10.03
CA LYS A 116 -9.67 0.92 8.90
C LYS A 116 -8.26 1.52 8.82
N VAL A 117 -7.64 1.48 7.64
CA VAL A 117 -6.35 2.12 7.38
C VAL A 117 -6.58 3.60 7.07
N GLU A 118 -6.06 4.48 7.91
CA GLU A 118 -6.22 5.93 7.78
C GLU A 118 -5.14 6.56 6.89
N GLU A 119 -3.91 6.07 7.05
CA GLU A 119 -2.73 6.60 6.39
C GLU A 119 -1.82 5.47 5.94
N VAL A 120 -1.24 5.62 4.75
CA VAL A 120 -0.14 4.79 4.25
C VAL A 120 1.10 5.66 4.11
N ARG A 121 2.24 5.16 4.59
CA ARG A 121 3.57 5.68 4.28
C ARG A 121 4.26 4.70 3.34
N CYS A 122 4.85 5.18 2.27
CA CYS A 122 5.69 4.42 1.36
C CYS A 122 7.09 5.05 1.35
N PHE A 123 8.08 4.29 1.80
CA PHE A 123 9.49 4.63 1.70
C PHE A 123 9.98 4.14 0.35
N LEU A 124 10.53 5.03 -0.47
CA LEU A 124 10.85 4.74 -1.86
C LEU A 124 12.27 5.19 -2.19
N ALA A 125 13.14 4.25 -2.53
CA ALA A 125 14.46 4.55 -3.07
C ALA A 125 14.47 4.39 -4.59
N THR A 126 14.91 5.43 -5.29
CA THR A 126 14.94 5.46 -6.75
C THR A 126 16.34 5.72 -7.30
N ARG A 127 16.57 5.35 -8.56
CA ARG A 127 17.84 5.55 -9.30
C ARG A 127 17.61 6.31 -10.61
N SER A 128 18.68 6.48 -11.38
CA SER A 128 18.71 7.31 -12.59
C SER A 128 17.74 6.89 -13.69
N GLY A 129 17.30 5.64 -13.73
CA GLY A 129 16.38 5.12 -14.74
C GLY A 129 14.98 5.74 -14.71
N VAL A 130 14.64 6.56 -13.69
CA VAL A 130 13.40 7.34 -13.64
C VAL A 130 13.61 8.84 -13.82
N ASN A 131 14.83 9.28 -14.18
CA ASN A 131 15.16 10.70 -14.32
C ASN A 131 14.41 11.36 -15.49
N GLY A 132 13.91 12.57 -15.28
CA GLY A 132 13.51 13.50 -16.34
C GLY A 132 14.57 14.56 -16.63
N PHE A 133 15.40 14.86 -15.64
CA PHE A 133 16.59 15.71 -15.71
C PHE A 133 17.70 15.04 -14.86
N PRO A 134 19.01 15.24 -15.11
CA PRO A 134 20.05 14.62 -14.30
C PRO A 134 19.85 14.80 -12.79
N GLY A 135 19.71 13.68 -12.07
CA GLY A 135 19.48 13.64 -10.62
C GLY A 135 18.04 13.94 -10.17
N ILE A 136 17.11 14.21 -11.10
CA ILE A 136 15.72 14.59 -10.79
C ILE A 136 14.75 13.63 -11.47
N ALA A 137 13.86 13.03 -10.68
CA ALA A 137 12.83 12.12 -11.15
C ALA A 137 11.88 12.81 -12.14
N HIS A 138 11.46 12.09 -13.18
CA HIS A 138 10.51 12.57 -14.15
C HIS A 138 9.14 12.81 -13.47
N GLY A 139 8.49 13.95 -13.75
CA GLY A 139 7.21 14.29 -13.11
C GLY A 139 6.14 13.22 -13.33
N GLY A 140 6.09 12.62 -14.53
CA GLY A 140 5.20 11.48 -14.82
C GLY A 140 5.46 10.22 -13.98
N PHE A 141 6.71 9.97 -13.58
CA PHE A 141 7.03 8.88 -12.64
C PHE A 141 6.50 9.21 -11.24
N VAL A 142 6.70 10.44 -10.78
CA VAL A 142 6.18 10.91 -9.47
C VAL A 142 4.65 10.80 -9.44
N ALA A 143 3.97 11.22 -10.50
CA ALA A 143 2.51 11.07 -10.63
C ALA A 143 2.07 9.60 -10.53
N ALA A 144 2.78 8.70 -11.21
CA ALA A 144 2.45 7.28 -11.16
C ALA A 144 2.66 6.67 -9.77
N VAL A 145 3.75 7.04 -9.08
CA VAL A 145 4.01 6.59 -7.70
C VAL A 145 2.88 7.04 -6.78
N ILE A 146 2.45 8.30 -6.88
CA ILE A 146 1.34 8.82 -6.10
C ILE A 146 0.07 8.00 -6.35
N ASP A 147 -0.27 7.72 -7.61
CA ASP A 147 -1.43 6.92 -8.00
C ASP A 147 -1.38 5.50 -7.39
N GLU A 148 -0.22 4.82 -7.46
CA GLU A 148 -0.03 3.48 -6.90
C GLU A 148 -0.22 3.46 -5.38
N VAL A 149 0.37 4.40 -4.64
CA VAL A 149 0.30 4.43 -3.17
C VAL A 149 -1.12 4.81 -2.70
N MET A 150 -1.83 5.70 -3.42
CA MET A 150 -3.24 5.98 -3.17
C MET A 150 -4.11 4.73 -3.43
N GLY A 151 -3.87 4.03 -4.54
CA GLY A 151 -4.57 2.79 -4.88
C GLY A 151 -4.31 1.67 -3.88
N TYR A 152 -3.11 1.61 -3.28
CA TYR A 152 -2.78 0.69 -2.20
C TYR A 152 -3.66 0.96 -0.97
N LEU A 153 -3.71 2.21 -0.50
CA LEU A 153 -4.52 2.62 0.66
C LEU A 153 -6.00 2.24 0.50
N ILE A 154 -6.56 2.48 -0.68
CA ILE A 154 -7.97 2.15 -0.94
C ILE A 154 -8.19 0.63 -0.93
N ASN A 155 -7.31 -0.14 -1.57
CA ASN A 155 -7.43 -1.60 -1.62
C ASN A 155 -7.27 -2.24 -0.24
N ALA A 156 -6.40 -1.70 0.62
CA ALA A 156 -6.26 -2.15 2.01
C ALA A 156 -7.60 -2.03 2.76
N ASN A 157 -8.27 -0.88 2.63
CA ASN A 157 -9.57 -0.64 3.25
C ASN A 157 -10.71 -1.47 2.64
N LEU A 158 -10.73 -1.66 1.32
CA LEU A 158 -11.75 -2.50 0.67
C LEU A 158 -11.60 -3.98 1.05
N THR A 159 -10.37 -4.45 1.31
CA THR A 159 -10.11 -5.82 1.74
C THR A 159 -10.58 -6.02 3.19
N ALA A 160 -10.26 -5.07 4.08
CA ALA A 160 -10.71 -5.10 5.48
C ALA A 160 -12.26 -5.10 5.58
N ALA A 161 -12.94 -4.29 4.78
CA ALA A 161 -14.41 -4.27 4.75
C ALA A 161 -15.03 -5.61 4.31
N ARG A 162 -14.34 -6.40 3.45
CA ARG A 162 -14.83 -7.74 3.07
C ARG A 162 -14.72 -8.74 4.21
N THR A 163 -13.64 -8.67 4.99
CA THR A 163 -13.45 -9.57 6.13
C THR A 163 -14.46 -9.29 7.24
N GLU A 164 -14.88 -8.04 7.43
CA GLU A 164 -15.94 -7.67 8.38
C GLU A 164 -17.33 -8.16 7.93
N VAL A 165 -17.68 -7.97 6.65
CA VAL A 165 -18.98 -8.41 6.10
C VAL A 165 -19.08 -9.94 6.04
N GLY A 166 -17.98 -10.64 5.75
CA GLY A 166 -17.93 -12.11 5.73
C GLY A 166 -18.02 -12.75 7.12
N ALA A 167 -17.53 -12.08 8.17
CA ALA A 167 -17.65 -12.58 9.55
C ALA A 167 -19.07 -12.52 10.11
N ALA A 168 -19.94 -11.66 9.56
CA ALA A 168 -21.35 -11.55 9.95
C ALA A 168 -22.29 -12.49 9.18
N GLY A 169 -21.79 -13.21 8.17
CA GLY A 169 -22.60 -14.05 7.29
C GLY A 169 -21.94 -15.39 7.01
N GLY A 170 -22.11 -16.35 7.92
CA GLY A 170 -22.13 -17.79 7.64
C GLY A 170 -20.85 -18.41 7.08
N ALA A 171 -20.25 -19.30 7.88
CA ALA A 171 -19.36 -20.34 7.39
C ALA A 171 -19.91 -20.99 6.12
N ASP A 172 -19.15 -20.94 5.02
CA ASP A 172 -18.92 -22.05 4.08
C ASP A 172 -18.02 -21.59 2.93
N HIS A 173 -17.01 -22.43 2.64
CA HIS A 173 -15.99 -22.33 1.58
C HIS A 173 -14.69 -21.60 1.92
N ALA A 174 -14.02 -22.11 2.97
CA ALA A 174 -12.57 -22.21 2.96
C ALA A 174 -12.13 -23.44 2.12
N ALA A 175 -11.01 -23.28 1.40
CA ALA A 175 -10.25 -24.26 0.62
C ALA A 175 -10.69 -24.57 -0.82
N ALA A 176 -9.82 -24.24 -1.78
CA ALA A 176 -9.60 -25.09 -2.96
C ALA A 176 -8.24 -24.79 -3.61
N ALA A 177 -7.25 -25.61 -3.25
CA ALA A 177 -6.18 -26.00 -4.16
C ALA A 177 -6.56 -27.34 -4.82
N ALA A 178 -6.15 -27.49 -6.08
CA ALA A 178 -6.03 -28.73 -6.86
C ALA A 178 -7.24 -29.27 -7.67
N LYS A 179 -6.90 -29.50 -8.96
CA LYS A 179 -7.39 -30.49 -9.96
C LYS A 179 -8.69 -30.24 -10.74
N GLY A 180 -8.59 -30.50 -12.05
CA GLY A 180 -9.61 -31.25 -12.79
C GLY A 180 -10.15 -30.59 -14.06
N GLN A 181 -9.94 -31.24 -15.21
CA GLN A 181 -10.47 -30.92 -16.54
C GLN A 181 -12.00 -31.07 -16.63
N GLY A 182 -12.63 -30.40 -17.61
CA GLY A 182 -13.94 -30.82 -18.13
C GLY A 182 -14.82 -29.69 -18.67
N GLN A 183 -14.91 -29.60 -20.00
CA GLN A 183 -15.92 -28.83 -20.73
C GLN A 183 -17.33 -29.37 -20.49
N ALA A 184 -18.33 -28.49 -20.39
CA ALA A 184 -19.55 -28.54 -21.21
C ALA A 184 -20.53 -27.38 -20.91
N ALA A 185 -20.98 -26.77 -22.01
CA ALA A 185 -22.33 -26.27 -22.30
C ALA A 185 -23.08 -25.32 -21.34
N SER A 186 -23.36 -24.14 -21.88
CA SER A 186 -24.48 -23.24 -21.54
C SER A 186 -25.83 -23.90 -21.95
N PRO A 187 -26.99 -23.50 -21.40
CA PRO A 187 -27.67 -22.37 -22.06
C PRO A 187 -28.44 -21.39 -21.14
N ALA A 188 -28.54 -20.18 -21.69
CA ALA A 188 -29.51 -19.10 -21.53
C ALA A 188 -30.67 -19.27 -20.53
N ALA A 189 -30.78 -18.29 -19.61
CA ALA A 189 -32.03 -17.93 -18.95
C ALA A 189 -32.29 -16.42 -19.08
N VAL A 190 -33.54 -16.11 -19.35
CA VAL A 190 -34.16 -14.84 -19.72
C VAL A 190 -34.06 -13.82 -18.57
N VAL A 191 -33.73 -12.56 -18.87
CA VAL A 191 -33.78 -11.45 -17.90
C VAL A 191 -35.02 -10.59 -18.20
N PRO A 192 -35.98 -10.43 -17.26
CA PRO A 192 -36.93 -9.34 -17.33
C PRO A 192 -36.31 -8.06 -16.77
N MET A 193 -36.50 -6.94 -17.48
CA MET A 193 -36.24 -5.59 -16.98
C MET A 193 -37.19 -5.28 -15.82
N THR A 194 -36.65 -4.83 -14.69
CA THR A 194 -37.12 -3.76 -13.79
C THR A 194 -36.45 -3.96 -12.43
N GLY A 195 -35.87 -2.90 -11.85
CA GLY A 195 -35.26 -2.99 -10.53
C GLY A 195 -34.28 -1.87 -10.26
N THR A 196 -34.81 -0.76 -9.75
CA THR A 196 -34.11 0.12 -8.82
C THR A 196 -33.46 -0.73 -7.72
N GLY A 197 -32.13 -0.85 -7.73
CA GLY A 197 -31.40 -1.66 -6.77
C GLY A 197 -30.05 -1.05 -6.47
N GLU A 198 -29.92 -0.41 -5.30
CA GLU A 198 -28.62 -0.26 -4.67
C GLU A 198 -28.07 -1.65 -4.38
N SER A 199 -27.08 -2.05 -5.17
CA SER A 199 -26.38 -3.31 -4.99
C SER A 199 -25.56 -3.26 -3.69
N THR A 200 -25.95 -4.09 -2.73
CA THR A 200 -25.27 -4.31 -1.44
C THR A 200 -24.01 -5.16 -1.56
N ALA A 201 -23.61 -5.53 -2.78
CA ALA A 201 -22.46 -6.38 -3.01
C ALA A 201 -21.13 -5.61 -2.78
N PRO A 202 -20.15 -6.20 -2.06
CA PRO A 202 -18.92 -5.50 -1.73
C PRO A 202 -18.14 -5.14 -2.99
N MET A 203 -17.73 -3.87 -3.08
CA MET A 203 -17.04 -3.33 -4.26
C MET A 203 -15.73 -4.08 -4.50
N SER A 204 -15.51 -4.53 -5.74
CA SER A 204 -14.49 -5.54 -6.04
C SER A 204 -13.13 -4.94 -6.41
N SER A 205 -13.12 -3.71 -6.93
CA SER A 205 -11.94 -3.00 -7.43
C SER A 205 -12.20 -1.50 -7.49
N VAL A 206 -11.15 -0.71 -7.62
CA VAL A 206 -11.20 0.75 -7.79
C VAL A 206 -10.42 1.17 -9.01
N MET A 207 -10.83 2.27 -9.62
CA MET A 207 -10.13 2.90 -10.74
C MET A 207 -9.97 4.39 -10.47
N THR A 208 -8.84 4.94 -10.89
CA THR A 208 -8.58 6.38 -10.88
C THR A 208 -9.47 7.06 -11.92
N ALA A 209 -10.26 8.05 -11.51
CA ALA A 209 -11.07 8.87 -12.41
C ALA A 209 -10.43 10.23 -12.68
N GLU A 210 -9.77 10.82 -11.68
CA GLU A 210 -9.02 12.06 -11.81
C GLU A 210 -7.79 12.02 -10.90
N LEU A 211 -6.68 12.57 -11.39
CA LEU A 211 -5.46 12.77 -10.62
C LEU A 211 -4.90 14.17 -10.91
N THR A 212 -4.84 15.00 -9.88
CA THR A 212 -4.23 16.34 -9.92
C THR A 212 -2.96 16.33 -9.08
N ILE A 213 -1.83 16.68 -9.70
CA ILE A 213 -0.52 16.76 -9.03
C ILE A 213 -0.03 18.21 -9.02
N LYS A 214 0.44 18.68 -7.86
CA LYS A 214 1.17 19.94 -7.72
C LYS A 214 2.64 19.63 -7.43
N TYR A 215 3.51 19.92 -8.38
CA TYR A 215 4.96 19.82 -8.20
C TYR A 215 5.46 21.09 -7.52
N ARG A 216 5.92 20.97 -6.26
CA ARG A 216 6.38 22.11 -5.46
C ARG A 216 7.88 22.32 -5.62
N ARG A 217 8.65 21.23 -5.66
CA ARG A 217 10.10 21.20 -5.76
C ARG A 217 10.56 20.03 -6.64
N PRO A 218 11.76 20.08 -7.22
CA PRO A 218 12.35 18.92 -7.88
C PRO A 218 12.42 17.72 -6.94
N VAL A 219 12.10 16.52 -7.45
CA VAL A 219 12.16 15.27 -6.69
C VAL A 219 13.50 14.58 -6.98
N PRO A 220 14.44 14.50 -6.03
CA PRO A 220 15.76 13.92 -6.28
C PRO A 220 15.67 12.41 -6.47
N THR A 221 16.56 11.85 -7.30
CA THR A 221 16.84 10.42 -7.35
C THR A 221 18.16 10.09 -6.63
N GLY A 222 18.33 8.84 -6.20
CA GLY A 222 19.49 8.41 -5.41
C GLY A 222 19.31 8.53 -3.90
N GLU A 223 18.24 9.20 -3.45
CA GLU A 223 17.85 9.33 -2.05
C GLU A 223 16.54 8.57 -1.79
N VAL A 224 16.20 8.37 -0.50
CA VAL A 224 14.91 7.81 -0.11
C VAL A 224 13.89 8.94 0.03
N LEU A 225 12.71 8.73 -0.55
CA LEU A 225 11.57 9.62 -0.46
C LEU A 225 10.49 8.99 0.42
N LEU A 226 9.71 9.83 1.10
CA LEU A 226 8.52 9.41 1.83
C LEU A 226 7.26 9.83 1.07
N VAL A 227 6.44 8.87 0.67
CA VAL A 227 5.13 9.12 0.06
C VAL A 227 4.06 8.81 1.09
N ARG A 228 3.31 9.82 1.54
CA ARG A 228 2.20 9.66 2.49
C ARG A 228 0.88 9.80 1.76
N THR A 229 -0.09 8.95 2.06
CA THR A 229 -1.45 9.04 1.50
C THR A 229 -2.51 8.83 2.57
N TRP A 230 -3.62 9.55 2.46
CA TRP A 230 -4.77 9.44 3.37
C TRP A 230 -6.07 9.74 2.63
N ILE A 231 -7.18 9.14 3.11
CA ILE A 231 -8.51 9.36 2.53
C ILE A 231 -9.06 10.70 3.08
N ASP A 232 -9.41 11.62 2.18
CA ASP A 232 -10.03 12.91 2.52
C ASP A 232 -11.54 12.77 2.73
N LYS A 233 -12.21 12.06 1.81
CA LYS A 233 -13.66 11.86 1.86
C LYS A 233 -14.09 10.61 1.09
N MET A 234 -15.16 9.97 1.54
CA MET A 234 -15.85 8.90 0.82
C MET A 234 -17.34 9.23 0.71
N GLU A 235 -17.88 9.22 -0.51
CA GLU A 235 -19.29 9.44 -0.81
C GLU A 235 -19.80 8.36 -1.76
N GLY A 236 -20.46 7.35 -1.21
CA GLY A 236 -20.90 6.18 -1.96
C GLY A 236 -19.72 5.50 -2.66
N ARG A 237 -19.68 5.61 -4.00
CA ARG A 237 -18.61 5.01 -4.82
C ARG A 237 -17.43 5.95 -5.10
N LYS A 238 -17.53 7.22 -4.72
CA LYS A 238 -16.50 8.24 -4.94
C LYS A 238 -15.59 8.29 -3.71
N ILE A 239 -14.28 8.18 -3.94
CA ILE A 239 -13.27 8.19 -2.88
C ILE A 239 -12.26 9.27 -3.24
N VAL A 240 -12.17 10.32 -2.42
CA VAL A 240 -11.20 11.40 -2.56
C VAL A 240 -10.00 11.08 -1.68
N VAL A 241 -8.81 11.03 -2.28
CA VAL A 241 -7.55 10.68 -1.61
C VAL A 241 -6.52 11.77 -1.82
N ARG A 242 -5.75 12.07 -0.77
CA ARG A 242 -4.64 13.02 -0.80
C ARG A 242 -3.31 12.29 -0.67
N ALA A 243 -2.26 12.89 -1.22
CA ALA A 243 -0.89 12.43 -1.07
C ALA A 243 0.09 13.59 -0.89
N ALA A 244 1.20 13.31 -0.22
CA ALA A 244 2.38 14.16 -0.18
C ALA A 244 3.63 13.31 -0.44
N VAL A 245 4.54 13.82 -1.26
CA VAL A 245 5.90 13.31 -1.42
C VAL A 245 6.84 14.23 -0.65
N GLU A 246 7.59 13.68 0.29
CA GLU A 246 8.45 14.40 1.23
C GLU A 246 9.90 13.90 1.10
N ASP A 247 10.85 14.80 1.32
CA ASP A 247 12.27 14.45 1.49
C ASP A 247 12.59 14.08 2.94
N GLN A 248 13.88 13.84 3.22
CA GLN A 248 14.38 13.49 4.56
C GLN A 248 14.15 14.56 5.63
N ASP A 249 13.99 15.82 5.23
CA ASP A 249 13.78 16.96 6.12
C ASP A 249 12.27 17.24 6.32
N GLY A 250 11.40 16.42 5.73
CA GLY A 250 9.94 16.56 5.79
C GLY A 250 9.40 17.64 4.85
N GLN A 251 10.20 18.14 3.90
CA GLN A 251 9.75 19.15 2.96
C GLN A 251 8.90 18.52 1.87
N VAL A 252 7.71 19.07 1.66
CA VAL A 252 6.81 18.61 0.59
C VAL A 252 7.38 18.98 -0.78
N LEU A 253 7.73 17.97 -1.56
CA LEU A 253 8.22 18.10 -2.94
C LEU A 253 7.08 18.05 -3.95
N SER A 254 6.05 17.25 -3.69
CA SER A 254 4.85 17.14 -4.53
C SER A 254 3.61 16.81 -3.72
N GLU A 255 2.46 17.34 -4.14
CA GLU A 255 1.15 17.05 -3.55
C GLU A 255 0.26 16.37 -4.60
N GLY A 256 -0.54 15.38 -4.18
CA GLY A 256 -1.53 14.72 -5.01
C GLY A 256 -2.93 14.85 -4.44
N LEU A 257 -3.91 15.08 -5.31
CA LEU A 257 -5.34 14.94 -5.02
C LEU A 257 -5.97 14.10 -6.11
N ALA A 258 -6.64 13.02 -5.74
CA ALA A 258 -7.25 12.11 -6.70
C ALA A 258 -8.69 11.75 -6.33
N LEU A 259 -9.49 11.53 -7.36
CA LEU A 259 -10.81 10.93 -7.26
C LEU A 259 -10.74 9.50 -7.80
N PHE A 260 -11.07 8.54 -6.95
CA PHE A 260 -11.23 7.14 -7.32
C PHE A 260 -12.72 6.75 -7.34
N ILE A 261 -13.05 5.83 -8.24
CA ILE A 261 -14.38 5.23 -8.35
C ILE A 261 -14.30 3.75 -8.01
N ALA A 262 -15.03 3.36 -6.98
CA ALA A 262 -15.21 1.96 -6.63
C ALA A 262 -16.20 1.28 -7.59
N LEU A 263 -15.75 0.16 -8.17
CA LEU A 263 -16.47 -0.61 -9.17
C LEU A 263 -17.40 -1.63 -8.50
N ARG A 264 -18.60 -1.76 -9.08
CA ARG A 264 -19.54 -2.81 -8.69
C ARG A 264 -19.03 -4.17 -9.18
N PRO A 265 -19.30 -5.26 -8.44
CA PRO A 265 -19.04 -6.62 -8.91
C PRO A 265 -19.67 -6.86 -10.28
N GLY A 266 -18.94 -7.51 -11.20
CA GLY A 266 -19.45 -7.89 -12.52
C GLY A 266 -19.23 -6.89 -13.67
N VAL A 267 -18.80 -5.65 -13.38
CA VAL A 267 -18.34 -4.71 -14.43
C VAL A 267 -16.88 -5.02 -14.72
N GLY A 268 -16.63 -6.02 -15.56
CA GLY A 268 -15.30 -6.29 -16.10
C GLY A 268 -14.73 -5.02 -16.75
N GLY A 269 -13.43 -4.77 -16.57
CA GLY A 269 -12.73 -3.63 -17.18
C GLY A 269 -12.94 -3.55 -18.71
N PRO A 270 -12.53 -2.45 -19.35
CA PRO A 270 -12.82 -2.20 -20.76
C PRO A 270 -12.55 -3.43 -21.63
N LYS A 271 -13.59 -3.95 -22.31
CA LYS A 271 -13.44 -5.06 -23.25
C LYS A 271 -12.61 -4.58 -24.44
N VAL A 272 -11.31 -4.83 -24.41
CA VAL A 272 -10.42 -4.56 -25.55
C VAL A 272 -10.85 -5.47 -26.71
N ARG A 273 -11.58 -4.91 -27.68
CA ARG A 273 -11.90 -5.61 -28.92
C ARG A 273 -10.62 -5.71 -29.74
N ARG A 274 -9.92 -6.83 -29.67
CA ARG A 274 -8.89 -7.15 -30.68
C ARG A 274 -9.60 -7.39 -32.01
N LYS A 275 -9.45 -6.45 -32.95
CA LYS A 275 -9.85 -6.67 -34.34
C LYS A 275 -8.81 -7.60 -34.94
N MET A 276 -9.17 -8.87 -35.14
CA MET A 276 -8.34 -9.85 -35.82
C MET A 276 -8.34 -9.47 -37.31
N THR A 277 -7.31 -8.73 -37.75
CA THR A 277 -7.06 -8.52 -39.18
C THR A 277 -6.51 -9.84 -39.73
N GLY A 278 -7.32 -10.55 -40.49
CA GLY A 278 -6.90 -11.70 -41.27
C GLY A 278 -5.98 -11.24 -42.39
N GLU A 279 -4.71 -11.59 -42.31
CA GLU A 279 -3.82 -11.57 -43.46
C GLU A 279 -4.01 -12.88 -44.24
N ASN A 280 -4.76 -12.79 -45.34
CA ASN A 280 -4.68 -13.76 -46.42
C ASN A 280 -3.33 -13.56 -47.14
N GLY A 281 -2.32 -14.32 -46.73
CA GLY A 281 -1.06 -14.45 -47.47
C GLY A 281 -1.24 -15.44 -48.62
N ALA A 282 -1.37 -14.91 -49.83
CA ALA A 282 -1.36 -15.66 -51.08
C ALA A 282 -0.05 -16.45 -51.22
N ARG A 283 -0.20 -17.73 -51.60
CA ARG A 283 0.90 -18.62 -51.99
C ARG A 283 1.04 -18.51 -53.51
N LEU A 284 2.18 -18.02 -53.98
CA LEU A 284 2.75 -18.33 -55.28
C LEU A 284 4.08 -19.04 -55.04
#